data_AF-A0A924BXF3-F1
#
_entry.id   AF-A0A924BXF3-F1
#
_cell.length_a   1.000
_cell.length_b   1.000
_cell.length_c   1.000
_cell.angle_alpha   90.00
_cell.angle_beta   90.00
_cell.angle_gamma   90.00
#
_symmetry.space_group_name_H-M   'P 1'
#
loop_
_entity.id
_entity.type
_entity.pdbx_description
1 polymer ?
#
loop_
_entity_poly.entity_id
_entity_poly.type
_entity_poly.pdbx_seq_one_letter_code
_entity_poly.pdbx_strand_id
1 'polypeptide(L)'
;MSADSPTPAPDDLCDTVAHNVPRASSRRDARAVKSGAGLRAALLHLLETKPLDQITVREIAAEAGIHYATFFRHHQTREALLDEIATEQIEALVTLMLPVLDSANSLAAFTALCRYVDDHRALWTAVLTGGAGGTMRGTLLGIARDLAPARAPSDHWLPTDSPRSARSA
;
A
#
# COMPACT_ATOMS: atom_id res chain seq x y z
N MET A 1 -59.20 48.95 -40.15
CA MET A 1 -58.58 47.63 -39.93
C MET A 1 -57.28 47.90 -39.19
N SER A 2 -57.37 48.18 -37.89
CA SER A 2 -57.08 47.26 -36.77
C SER A 2 -55.55 47.05 -36.65
N ALA A 3 -54.87 47.85 -35.82
CA ALA A 3 -54.44 47.53 -34.43
C ALA A 3 -53.17 46.66 -34.43
N ASP A 4 -52.17 46.72 -33.56
CA ASP A 4 -51.69 47.54 -32.44
C ASP A 4 -50.28 46.93 -32.15
N SER A 5 -49.31 47.65 -31.56
CA SER A 5 -48.04 47.03 -31.10
C SER A 5 -48.29 46.21 -29.81
N PRO A 6 -47.32 45.62 -29.07
CA PRO A 6 -45.91 45.25 -29.27
C PRO A 6 -45.58 43.79 -28.81
N THR A 7 -44.30 43.40 -28.82
CA THR A 7 -43.72 42.21 -28.15
C THR A 7 -43.98 42.17 -26.64
N PRO A 8 -44.08 40.97 -26.01
CA PRO A 8 -43.14 40.63 -24.93
C PRO A 8 -42.69 39.14 -24.92
N ALA A 9 -41.47 38.88 -24.45
CA ALA A 9 -41.03 37.60 -23.85
C ALA A 9 -41.77 37.40 -22.49
N PRO A 10 -41.80 36.24 -21.77
CA PRO A 10 -40.69 35.28 -21.58
C PRO A 10 -41.14 33.81 -21.34
N ASP A 11 -40.21 33.01 -20.80
CA ASP A 11 -40.40 31.84 -19.92
C ASP A 11 -40.35 30.41 -20.49
N ASP A 12 -39.49 29.63 -19.83
CA ASP A 12 -39.55 28.20 -19.57
C ASP A 12 -39.29 27.20 -20.72
N LEU A 13 -38.03 26.78 -20.87
CA LEU A 13 -37.58 25.64 -20.06
C LEU A 13 -36.05 25.46 -20.17
N CYS A 14 -35.44 25.50 -19.00
CA CYS A 14 -34.10 25.03 -18.70
C CYS A 14 -33.98 23.55 -19.09
N ASP A 15 -32.81 23.17 -19.63
CA ASP A 15 -31.99 22.04 -19.14
C ASP A 15 -31.14 21.48 -20.27
N THR A 16 -29.89 21.94 -20.35
CA THR A 16 -28.76 21.03 -20.53
C THR A 16 -27.55 21.64 -19.85
N VAL A 17 -27.51 21.38 -18.55
CA VAL A 17 -26.34 21.17 -17.69
C VAL A 17 -24.99 21.39 -18.37
N ALA A 18 -24.39 22.53 -18.04
CA ALA A 18 -22.96 22.73 -18.14
C ALA A 18 -22.23 21.59 -17.41
N HIS A 19 -21.51 20.75 -18.16
CA HIS A 19 -20.58 19.77 -17.60
C HIS A 19 -19.42 20.51 -16.92
N ASN A 20 -19.60 20.79 -15.63
CA ASN A 20 -18.55 21.25 -14.74
C ASN A 20 -17.60 20.09 -14.42
N VAL A 21 -16.51 19.97 -15.18
CA VAL A 21 -15.39 19.08 -14.81
C VAL A 21 -14.63 19.71 -13.64
N PRO A 22 -14.55 19.08 -12.45
CA PRO A 22 -13.80 19.63 -11.34
C PRO A 22 -12.28 19.44 -11.58
N ARG A 23 -11.65 20.40 -12.27
CA ARG A 23 -10.18 20.43 -12.53
C ARG A 23 -9.31 20.85 -11.32
N ALA A 24 -9.86 20.85 -10.11
CA ALA A 24 -9.17 21.32 -8.90
C ALA A 24 -8.81 20.20 -7.90
N SER A 25 -9.40 19.00 -8.00
CA SER A 25 -9.07 17.85 -7.15
C SER A 25 -7.79 17.14 -7.61
N SER A 26 -7.65 16.86 -8.91
CA SER A 26 -6.54 16.06 -9.46
C SER A 26 -5.14 16.67 -9.27
N ARG A 27 -5.01 18.01 -9.27
CA ARG A 27 -3.71 18.67 -9.04
C ARG A 27 -3.26 18.60 -7.58
N ARG A 28 -4.21 18.64 -6.63
CA ARG A 28 -3.90 18.47 -5.21
C ARG A 28 -3.54 17.03 -4.91
N ASP A 29 -4.25 16.07 -5.50
CA ASP A 29 -3.92 14.65 -5.39
C ASP A 29 -2.56 14.33 -6.03
N ALA A 30 -2.26 14.83 -7.22
CA ALA A 30 -0.96 14.61 -7.86
C ALA A 30 0.20 15.19 -7.01
N ARG A 31 -0.01 16.34 -6.36
CA ARG A 31 0.98 16.93 -5.46
C ARG A 31 1.11 16.13 -4.16
N ALA A 32 0.00 15.63 -3.61
CA ALA A 32 -0.02 14.78 -2.42
C ALA A 32 0.69 13.45 -2.68
N VAL A 33 0.38 12.77 -3.78
CA VAL A 33 1.02 11.53 -4.23
C VAL A 33 2.52 11.73 -4.45
N LYS A 34 2.91 12.83 -5.12
CA LYS A 34 4.32 13.17 -5.32
C LYS A 34 5.04 13.46 -4.00
N SER A 35 4.37 14.12 -3.06
CA SER A 35 4.93 14.42 -1.74
C SER A 35 5.07 13.14 -0.90
N GLY A 36 4.11 12.21 -0.99
CA GLY A 36 4.18 10.89 -0.36
C GLY A 36 5.35 10.05 -0.90
N ALA A 37 5.49 9.96 -2.23
CA ALA A 37 6.62 9.25 -2.85
C ALA A 37 7.98 9.86 -2.45
N GLY A 38 8.07 11.20 -2.37
CA GLY A 38 9.29 11.88 -1.93
C GLY A 38 9.63 11.61 -0.47
N LEU A 39 8.62 11.59 0.42
CA LEU A 39 8.81 11.26 1.84
C LEU A 39 9.31 9.82 2.05
N ARG A 40 8.78 8.88 1.26
CA ARG A 40 9.21 7.48 1.31
C ARG A 40 10.66 7.32 0.89
N ALA A 41 11.03 7.91 -0.25
CA ALA A 41 12.41 7.89 -0.74
C ALA A 41 13.37 8.53 0.27
N ALA A 42 12.99 9.66 0.86
CA ALA A 42 13.77 10.34 1.89
C ALA A 42 14.00 9.48 3.12
N LEU A 43 12.95 8.83 3.65
CA LEU A 43 13.09 7.97 4.82
C LEU A 43 13.99 6.76 4.52
N LEU A 44 13.82 6.11 3.36
CA LEU A 44 14.64 4.97 2.95
C LEU A 44 16.12 5.36 2.82
N HIS A 45 16.42 6.52 2.21
CA HIS A 45 17.79 6.99 2.09
C HIS A 45 18.43 7.29 3.46
N LEU A 46 17.69 7.92 4.37
CA LEU A 46 18.18 8.17 5.72
C LEU A 46 18.45 6.86 6.49
N LEU A 47 17.61 5.83 6.30
CA LEU A 47 17.79 4.51 6.91
C LEU A 47 19.03 3.76 6.42
N GLU A 48 19.59 4.11 5.26
CA GLU A 48 20.87 3.55 4.79
C GLU A 48 22.05 4.01 5.66
N THR A 49 21.93 5.18 6.29
CA THR A 49 23.03 5.85 7.00
C THR A 49 22.90 5.80 8.53
N LYS A 50 21.67 5.76 9.06
CA LYS A 50 21.41 5.78 10.51
C LYS A 50 20.12 5.05 10.89
N PRO A 51 20.05 4.51 12.12
CA PRO A 51 18.85 3.84 12.60
C PRO A 51 17.68 4.83 12.80
N LEU A 52 16.44 4.30 12.74
CA LEU A 52 15.21 5.09 12.80
C LEU A 52 15.13 6.01 14.02
N ASP A 53 15.61 5.55 15.17
CA ASP A 53 15.61 6.30 16.43
C ASP A 53 16.37 7.63 16.34
N GLN A 54 17.39 7.69 15.48
CA GLN A 54 18.20 8.88 15.21
C GLN A 54 17.66 9.75 14.06
N ILE A 55 16.61 9.32 13.34
CA ILE A 55 16.03 10.06 12.20
C ILE A 55 14.88 10.95 12.67
N THR A 56 14.95 12.26 12.46
CA THR A 56 13.86 13.19 12.80
C THR A 56 12.93 13.47 11.62
N VAL A 57 11.68 13.83 11.91
CA VAL A 57 10.71 14.30 10.89
C VAL A 57 11.25 15.50 10.10
N ARG A 58 12.05 16.37 10.73
CA ARG A 58 12.66 17.52 10.06
C ARG A 58 13.70 17.10 9.03
N GLU A 59 14.52 16.11 9.33
CA GLU A 59 15.50 15.56 8.38
C GLU A 59 14.79 14.89 7.21
N ILE A 60 13.75 14.09 7.47
CA ILE A 60 12.94 13.47 6.39
C ILE A 60 12.32 14.55 5.49
N ALA A 61 11.73 15.60 6.07
CA ALA A 61 11.12 16.67 5.30
C ALA A 61 12.15 17.48 4.48
N ALA A 62 13.34 17.72 5.05
CA ALA A 62 14.43 18.40 4.37
C ALA A 62 14.96 17.58 3.19
N GLU A 63 15.19 16.28 3.40
CA GLU A 63 15.63 15.34 2.37
C GLU A 63 14.58 15.21 1.24
N ALA A 64 13.29 15.15 1.59
CA ALA A 64 12.20 15.11 0.61
C ALA A 64 11.97 16.45 -0.12
N GLY A 65 12.63 17.54 0.28
CA GLY A 65 12.43 18.86 -0.29
C GLY A 65 11.03 19.45 -0.04
N ILE A 66 10.39 19.08 1.07
CA ILE A 66 9.05 19.56 1.42
C ILE A 66 9.03 20.33 2.73
N HIS A 67 8.01 21.17 2.91
CA HIS A 67 7.80 21.84 4.18
C HIS A 67 7.41 20.84 5.28
N TYR A 68 7.97 20.96 6.48
CA TYR A 68 7.75 20.02 7.59
C TYR A 68 6.26 19.83 7.94
N ALA A 69 5.45 20.89 7.87
CA ALA A 69 4.01 20.82 8.12
C ALA A 69 3.24 19.97 7.09
N THR A 70 3.82 19.71 5.91
CA THR A 70 3.23 18.81 4.90
C THR A 70 3.36 17.35 5.31
N PHE A 71 4.42 16.99 6.04
CA PHE A 71 4.56 15.63 6.61
C PHE A 71 3.35 15.27 7.48
N PHE A 72 3.00 16.15 8.41
CA PHE A 72 1.91 15.94 9.37
C PHE A 72 0.51 15.87 8.76
N ARG A 73 0.35 16.22 7.48
CA ARG A 73 -0.93 16.01 6.77
C ARG A 73 -1.14 14.57 6.36
N HIS A 74 -0.05 13.83 6.17
CA HIS A 74 -0.07 12.48 5.62
C HIS A 74 0.33 11.45 6.66
N HIS A 75 1.27 11.76 7.55
CA HIS A 75 1.77 10.84 8.57
C HIS A 75 1.86 11.53 9.93
N GLN A 76 1.38 10.84 10.97
CA GLN A 76 1.41 11.37 12.34
C GLN A 76 2.81 11.29 12.95
N THR A 77 3.58 10.26 12.58
CA THR A 77 4.93 10.00 13.09
C THR A 77 5.84 9.43 12.00
N ARG A 78 7.15 9.40 12.25
CA ARG A 78 8.13 8.73 11.37
C ARG A 78 7.91 7.22 11.35
N GLU A 79 7.45 6.65 12.45
CA GLU A 79 7.11 5.24 12.59
C GLU A 79 5.91 4.88 11.72
N ALA A 80 4.88 5.73 11.66
CA ALA A 80 3.73 5.52 10.79
C ALA A 80 4.12 5.49 9.30
N LEU A 81 5.02 6.40 8.87
CA LEU A 81 5.57 6.38 7.52
C LEU A 81 6.37 5.09 7.26
N LEU A 82 7.17 4.64 8.24
CA LEU A 82 7.91 3.38 8.11
C LEU A 82 6.96 2.18 8.00
N ASP A 83 5.89 2.13 8.80
CA ASP A 83 4.91 1.06 8.80
C ASP A 83 4.18 0.96 7.45
N GLU A 84 3.83 2.09 6.83
CA GLU A 84 3.25 2.13 5.48
C GLU A 84 4.22 1.57 4.44
N ILE A 85 5.49 2.00 4.46
CA ILE A 85 6.53 1.50 3.54
C ILE A 85 6.74 0.00 3.76
N ALA A 86 6.84 -0.43 5.02
CA ALA A 86 7.04 -1.84 5.37
C ALA A 86 5.88 -2.70 4.87
N THR A 87 4.64 -2.22 4.99
CA THR A 87 3.45 -2.93 4.52
C THR A 87 3.50 -3.15 3.01
N GLU A 88 3.74 -2.10 2.22
CA GLU A 88 3.88 -2.20 0.76
C GLU A 88 5.00 -3.18 0.36
N GLN A 89 6.12 -3.15 1.06
CA GLN A 89 7.29 -3.98 0.75
C GLN A 89 7.10 -5.45 1.14
N ILE A 90 6.35 -5.73 2.21
CA ILE A 90 5.96 -7.08 2.62
C ILE A 90 4.96 -7.67 1.62
N GLU A 91 3.99 -6.90 1.15
CA GLU A 91 3.04 -7.34 0.11
C GLU A 91 3.77 -7.76 -1.17
N ALA A 92 4.72 -6.94 -1.62
CA ALA A 92 5.58 -7.27 -2.75
C ALA A 92 6.44 -8.52 -2.49
N LEU A 93 7.02 -8.66 -1.30
CA LEU A 93 7.80 -9.84 -0.91
C LEU A 93 6.95 -11.12 -0.97
N VAL A 94 5.72 -11.09 -0.45
CA VAL A 94 4.82 -12.24 -0.48
C VAL A 94 4.43 -12.61 -1.91
N THR A 95 4.17 -11.61 -2.76
CA THR A 95 3.89 -11.85 -4.19
C THR A 95 5.05 -12.56 -4.88
N LEU A 96 6.30 -12.19 -4.57
CA LEU A 96 7.50 -12.86 -5.08
C LEU A 96 7.70 -14.27 -4.51
N MET A 97 7.15 -14.58 -3.33
CA MET A 97 7.19 -15.92 -2.75
C MET A 97 6.20 -16.90 -3.40
N LEU A 98 5.09 -16.44 -3.96
CA LEU A 98 4.04 -17.32 -4.50
C LEU A 98 4.56 -18.34 -5.55
N PRO A 99 5.43 -17.96 -6.50
CA PRO A 99 6.00 -18.90 -7.48
C PRO A 99 7.06 -19.84 -6.88
N VAL A 100 7.74 -19.44 -5.79
CA VAL A 100 8.68 -20.30 -5.05
C VAL A 100 7.93 -21.48 -4.43
N LEU A 101 6.75 -21.20 -3.86
CA LEU A 101 5.89 -22.19 -3.22
C LEU A 101 5.18 -23.11 -4.22
N ASP A 102 5.02 -22.68 -5.48
CA ASP A 102 4.30 -23.42 -6.53
C ASP A 102 5.20 -24.38 -7.33
N SER A 103 6.46 -24.57 -6.94
CA SER A 103 7.45 -25.48 -7.55
C SER A 103 7.83 -25.19 -9.02
N ALA A 104 7.11 -24.34 -9.74
CA ALA A 104 7.25 -24.16 -11.19
C ALA A 104 8.57 -23.48 -11.61
N ASN A 105 9.28 -22.78 -10.72
CA ASN A 105 10.62 -22.24 -11.02
C ASN A 105 11.39 -21.81 -9.75
N SER A 106 11.58 -22.75 -8.83
CA SER A 106 12.05 -22.49 -7.45
C SER A 106 13.35 -21.68 -7.36
N LEU A 107 14.37 -21.97 -8.18
CA LEU A 107 15.67 -21.27 -8.11
C LEU A 107 15.59 -19.80 -8.56
N ALA A 108 14.93 -19.53 -9.70
CA ALA A 108 14.83 -18.18 -10.25
C ALA A 108 13.97 -17.28 -9.35
N ALA A 109 12.85 -17.81 -8.86
CA ALA A 109 11.98 -17.11 -7.92
C ALA A 109 12.69 -16.88 -6.56
N PHE A 110 13.42 -17.87 -6.05
CA PHE A 110 14.23 -17.71 -4.84
C PHE A 110 15.35 -16.69 -5.00
N THR A 111 16.02 -16.68 -6.16
CA THR A 111 17.06 -15.68 -6.46
C THR A 111 16.47 -14.27 -6.53
N ALA A 112 15.31 -14.10 -7.15
CA ALA A 112 14.60 -12.82 -7.17
C ALA A 112 14.20 -12.36 -5.76
N LEU A 113 13.74 -13.29 -4.92
CA LEU A 113 13.41 -13.03 -3.52
C LEU A 113 14.64 -12.56 -2.73
N CYS A 114 15.77 -13.26 -2.82
CA CYS A 114 16.99 -12.89 -2.12
C CYS A 114 17.51 -11.51 -2.56
N ARG A 115 17.49 -11.23 -3.88
CA ARG A 115 17.87 -9.91 -4.41
C ARG A 115 16.97 -8.81 -3.88
N TYR A 116 15.65 -9.04 -3.88
CA TYR A 116 14.70 -8.06 -3.35
C TYR A 116 14.93 -7.76 -1.87
N VAL A 117 15.28 -8.76 -1.06
CA VAL A 117 15.64 -8.55 0.35
C VAL A 117 16.95 -7.78 0.48
N ASP A 118 17.96 -8.11 -0.32
CA ASP A 118 19.28 -7.47 -0.30
C ASP A 118 19.19 -5.99 -0.73
N ASP A 119 18.48 -5.70 -1.82
CA ASP A 119 18.24 -4.34 -2.34
C ASP A 119 17.54 -3.44 -1.31
N HIS A 120 16.76 -4.02 -0.39
CA HIS A 120 16.02 -3.31 0.65
C HIS A 120 16.56 -3.59 2.06
N ARG A 121 17.83 -3.98 2.19
CA ARG A 121 18.51 -4.31 3.46
C ARG A 121 18.24 -3.31 4.59
N ALA A 122 18.31 -2.01 4.29
CA ALA A 122 18.21 -0.95 5.30
C ALA A 122 16.81 -0.94 5.92
N LEU A 123 15.78 -1.07 5.08
CA LEU A 123 14.40 -1.20 5.49
C LEU A 123 14.19 -2.48 6.32
N TRP A 124 14.62 -3.64 5.81
CA TRP A 124 14.43 -4.91 6.53
C TRP A 124 15.12 -4.91 7.89
N THR A 125 16.31 -4.33 7.98
CA THR A 125 17.01 -4.13 9.25
C THR A 125 16.19 -3.23 10.17
N ALA A 126 15.75 -2.06 9.70
CA ALA A 126 14.96 -1.12 10.49
C ALA A 126 13.65 -1.73 11.00
N VAL A 127 12.98 -2.53 10.17
CA VAL A 127 11.73 -3.19 10.54
C VAL A 127 11.98 -4.32 11.56
N LEU A 128 13.04 -5.11 11.38
CA LEU A 128 13.35 -6.26 12.25
C LEU A 128 13.96 -5.85 13.59
N THR A 129 14.75 -4.77 13.64
CA THR A 129 15.47 -4.34 14.85
C THR A 129 14.87 -3.09 15.51
N GLY A 130 14.13 -2.27 14.77
CA GLY A 130 13.68 -0.94 15.18
C GLY A 130 12.29 -0.86 15.82
N GLY A 131 11.72 -1.99 16.28
CA GLY A 131 10.42 -2.01 16.98
C GLY A 131 9.19 -2.11 16.07
N ALA A 132 9.32 -1.90 14.76
CA ALA A 132 8.26 -2.13 13.76
C ALA A 132 8.04 -3.63 13.42
N GLY A 133 8.76 -4.54 14.08
CA GLY A 133 8.60 -5.99 13.89
C GLY A 133 7.20 -6.51 14.24
N GLY A 134 6.44 -5.77 15.06
CA GLY A 134 5.02 -6.04 15.32
C GLY A 134 4.15 -5.86 14.08
N THR A 135 4.31 -4.75 13.35
CA THR A 135 3.63 -4.46 12.08
C THR A 135 3.99 -5.49 11.03
N MET A 136 5.29 -5.79 10.88
CA MET A 136 5.75 -6.82 9.94
C MET A 136 5.08 -8.18 10.16
N ARG A 137 5.06 -8.64 11.41
CA ARG A 137 4.40 -9.89 11.76
C ARG A 137 2.90 -9.83 11.51
N GLY A 138 2.25 -8.70 11.81
CA GLY A 138 0.83 -8.48 11.57
C GLY A 138 0.47 -8.58 10.09
N THR A 139 1.15 -7.83 9.24
CA THR A 139 0.94 -7.82 7.79
C THR A 139 1.24 -9.18 7.18
N LEU A 140 2.36 -9.82 7.54
CA LEU A 140 2.70 -11.16 7.05
C LEU A 140 1.64 -12.20 7.43
N LEU A 141 1.15 -12.18 8.68
CA LEU A 141 0.10 -13.08 9.15
C LEU A 141 -1.25 -12.80 8.49
N GLY A 142 -1.57 -11.52 8.23
CA GLY A 142 -2.78 -11.13 7.50
C GLY A 142 -2.78 -11.70 6.08
N ILE A 143 -1.72 -11.41 5.32
CA ILE A 143 -1.57 -11.91 3.95
C ILE A 143 -1.54 -13.44 3.92
N ALA A 144 -0.84 -14.09 4.85
CA ALA A 144 -0.82 -15.56 4.93
C ALA A 144 -2.20 -16.15 5.20
N ARG A 145 -3.02 -15.50 6.04
CA ARG A 145 -4.41 -15.92 6.29
C ARG A 145 -5.30 -15.74 5.07
N ASP A 146 -5.13 -14.66 4.32
CA ASP A 146 -5.92 -14.39 3.11
C ASP A 146 -5.53 -15.33 1.96
N LEU A 147 -4.27 -15.75 1.89
CA LEU A 147 -3.77 -16.72 0.91
C LEU A 147 -4.13 -18.17 1.25
N ALA A 148 -4.29 -18.51 2.53
CA ALA A 148 -4.59 -19.87 2.99
C ALA A 148 -5.87 -20.49 2.36
N PRO A 149 -7.02 -19.80 2.27
CA PRO A 149 -8.21 -20.37 1.63
C PRO A 149 -8.09 -20.49 0.11
N ALA A 150 -7.28 -19.65 -0.56
CA ALA A 150 -7.00 -19.75 -1.99
C ALA A 150 -6.07 -20.91 -2.35
N ARG A 151 -5.32 -21.41 -1.36
CA ARG A 151 -4.46 -22.60 -1.41
C ARG A 151 -5.00 -23.69 -0.50
N ALA A 152 -6.31 -23.95 -0.55
CA ALA A 152 -6.82 -25.23 -0.05
C ALA A 152 -5.90 -26.33 -0.62
N PRO A 153 -5.27 -27.16 0.22
CA PRO A 153 -4.29 -28.13 -0.24
C PRO A 153 -4.95 -28.92 -1.36
N SER A 154 -4.28 -28.97 -2.51
CA SER A 154 -4.64 -29.90 -3.57
C SER A 154 -4.55 -31.29 -2.93
N ASP A 155 -5.70 -31.83 -2.52
CA ASP A 155 -5.83 -33.04 -1.73
C ASP A 155 -5.01 -34.20 -2.32
N HIS A 156 -4.00 -34.70 -1.59
CA HIS A 156 -3.51 -36.08 -1.77
C HIS A 156 -2.58 -36.62 -0.66
N TRP A 157 -1.90 -35.81 0.16
CA TRP A 157 -0.84 -36.39 1.03
C TRP A 157 -1.29 -36.83 2.43
N LEU A 158 -2.46 -36.38 2.91
CA LEU A 158 -3.02 -36.82 4.20
C LEU A 158 -3.92 -38.04 3.98
N PRO A 159 -3.63 -39.21 4.57
CA PRO A 159 -4.53 -40.34 4.50
C PRO A 159 -5.86 -40.00 5.20
N THR A 160 -6.96 -39.96 4.45
CA THR A 160 -8.30 -39.64 4.97
C THR A 160 -8.97 -40.80 5.71
N ASP A 161 -8.32 -41.95 5.84
CA ASP A 161 -8.86 -43.09 6.58
C ASP A 161 -8.44 -43.07 8.05
N SER A 162 -9.22 -42.35 8.87
CA SER A 162 -9.41 -42.78 10.25
C SER A 162 -10.79 -43.43 10.36
N PRO A 163 -10.90 -44.77 10.42
CA PRO A 163 -12.18 -45.40 10.70
C PRO A 163 -12.57 -45.01 12.12
N ARG A 164 -13.54 -44.10 12.22
CA ARG A 164 -14.36 -43.92 13.42
C ARG A 164 -15.17 -45.21 13.61
N SER A 165 -14.53 -46.27 14.10
CA SER A 165 -15.23 -47.50 14.44
C SER A 165 -16.07 -47.20 15.69
N ALA A 166 -17.37 -47.36 15.52
CA ALA A 166 -18.36 -47.41 16.57
C ALA A 166 -17.84 -48.20 17.79
N ARG A 167 -17.92 -47.60 18.97
CA ARG A 167 -18.09 -48.35 20.22
C ARG A 167 -19.50 -48.09 20.71
N SER A 168 -20.40 -48.92 20.22
CA SER A 168 -21.67 -49.22 20.86
C SER A 168 -21.58 -50.69 21.29
N ALA A 169 -21.35 -50.90 22.58
CA ALA A 169 -21.70 -52.08 23.35
C ALA A 169 -21.83 -51.63 24.81
#